data_AF-A0AAW2K5M3-F1
#
_entry.id   AF-A0AAW2K5M3-F1
#
_cell.length_a   1.000
_cell.length_b   1.000
_cell.length_c   1.000
_cell.angle_alpha   90.00
_cell.angle_beta   90.00
_cell.angle_gamma   90.00
#
_symmetry.space_group_name_H-M   'P 1'
#
loop_
_entity.id
_entity.type
_entity.pdbx_description
1 polymer ?
#
loop_
_entity_poly.entity_id
_entity_poly.type
_entity_poly.pdbx_seq_one_letter_code
_entity_poly.pdbx_strand_id
1 'polypeptide(L)'
;MASIEPFNRLVKLAARAFYDDITTKGENQPKAGRSDNRGIAVVILDALTRRQWIREEDLAKDLKLHTKQLRRTLRFFEEEKLVTRDHRKE
;
A
#
# COMPACT_ATOMS: atom_id res chain seq x y z
N MET A 1 22.67 -12.35 -9.60
CA MET A 1 21.63 -11.40 -9.13
C MET A 1 21.52 -11.58 -7.63
N ALA A 2 21.66 -10.51 -6.84
CA ALA A 2 21.45 -10.61 -5.39
C ALA A 2 20.03 -11.14 -5.10
N SER A 3 19.88 -12.02 -4.11
CA SER A 3 18.56 -12.51 -3.73
C SER A 3 17.69 -11.32 -3.31
N ILE A 4 16.48 -11.21 -3.87
CA ILE A 4 15.50 -10.17 -3.52
C ILE A 4 14.82 -10.50 -2.18
N GLU A 5 14.99 -11.72 -1.67
CA GLU A 5 14.34 -12.22 -0.47
C GLU A 5 14.69 -11.42 0.81
N PRO A 6 15.96 -11.03 1.08
CA PRO A 6 16.28 -10.16 2.21
C PRO A 6 15.61 -8.78 2.10
N PHE A 7 15.52 -8.23 0.89
CA PHE A 7 14.83 -6.96 0.65
C PHE A 7 13.33 -7.08 0.92
N ASN A 8 12.69 -8.14 0.42
CA ASN A 8 11.29 -8.42 0.69
C ASN A 8 11.02 -8.59 2.20
N ARG A 9 11.94 -9.23 2.93
CA ARG A 9 11.84 -9.35 4.39
C ARG A 9 11.95 -7.99 5.09
N LEU A 10 12.88 -7.14 4.66
CA LEU A 10 13.02 -5.78 5.17
C LEU A 10 11.74 -4.96 4.96
N VAL A 11 11.19 -4.97 3.74
CA VAL A 11 9.95 -4.25 3.41
C VAL A 11 8.80 -4.70 4.30
N LYS A 12 8.63 -6.01 4.51
CA LYS A 12 7.59 -6.57 5.39
C LYS A 12 7.74 -6.13 6.85
N LEU A 13 8.97 -6.07 7.35
CA LEU A 13 9.26 -5.61 8.72
C LEU A 13 8.99 -4.11 8.86
N ALA A 14 9.49 -3.30 7.93
CA ALA A 14 9.27 -1.86 7.92
C ALA A 14 7.77 -1.54 7.82
N ALA A 15 7.03 -2.24 6.95
CA ALA A 15 5.60 -2.06 6.80
C ALA A 15 4.85 -2.27 8.12
N ARG A 16 5.15 -3.36 8.84
CA ARG A 16 4.50 -3.63 10.14
C ARG A 16 4.93 -2.66 11.24
N ALA A 17 6.19 -2.23 11.23
CA ALA A 17 6.71 -1.33 12.26
C ALA A 17 6.18 0.11 12.10
N PHE A 18 6.04 0.59 10.86
CA PHE A 18 5.76 2.01 10.59
C PHE A 18 4.36 2.27 10.02
N TYR A 19 3.73 1.26 9.39
CA TYR A 19 2.53 1.47 8.57
C TYR A 19 1.30 0.66 9.01
N ASP A 20 1.39 -0.10 10.11
CA ASP A 20 0.25 -0.85 10.66
C ASP A 20 -0.90 0.07 11.12
N ASP A 21 -0.54 1.21 11.69
CA ASP A 21 -1.47 2.19 12.25
C ASP A 21 -1.77 3.37 11.31
N ILE A 22 -1.37 3.31 10.03
CA ILE A 22 -1.76 4.37 9.09
C ILE A 22 -3.26 4.38 8.95
N THR A 23 -3.87 5.41 9.54
CA THR A 23 -5.22 5.81 9.21
C THR A 23 -5.11 6.88 8.14
N THR A 24 -5.67 6.65 6.94
CA THR A 24 -5.76 7.69 5.91
C THR A 24 -6.80 8.76 6.29
N LYS A 25 -6.94 9.15 7.56
CA LYS A 25 -7.90 10.16 7.99
C LYS A 25 -7.24 11.54 7.90
N GLY A 26 -7.93 12.47 7.25
CA GLY A 26 -7.63 13.89 7.48
C GLY A 26 -7.95 14.22 8.93
N GLU A 27 -7.19 15.13 9.52
CA GLU A 27 -7.19 15.51 10.95
C GLU A 27 -8.57 15.74 11.63
N ASN A 28 -9.65 15.92 10.86
CA ASN A 28 -10.93 16.46 11.36
C ASN A 28 -12.12 15.48 11.41
N GLN A 29 -11.97 14.15 11.41
CA GLN A 29 -13.13 13.23 11.53
C GLN A 29 -13.24 12.47 12.86
N PRO A 30 -14.38 12.59 13.57
CA PRO A 30 -14.60 11.92 14.85
C PRO A 30 -14.62 10.39 14.70
N LYS A 31 -14.17 9.73 15.77
CA LYS A 31 -14.04 8.28 15.91
C LYS A 31 -15.41 7.62 16.03
N ALA A 32 -16.16 7.50 14.93
CA ALA A 32 -17.37 6.68 14.93
C ALA A 32 -17.54 5.98 13.58
N GLY A 33 -17.32 4.66 13.61
CA GLY A 33 -17.94 3.68 12.71
C GLY A 33 -17.80 3.92 11.21
N ARG A 34 -16.64 3.58 10.61
CA ARG A 34 -16.59 3.06 9.23
C ARG A 34 -15.20 2.56 8.90
N SER A 35 -15.10 1.23 8.71
CA SER A 35 -13.96 0.49 8.15
C SER A 35 -12.63 0.71 8.88
N ASP A 36 -12.22 -0.28 9.68
CA ASP A 36 -10.86 -0.37 10.21
C ASP A 36 -9.87 -0.52 9.04
N ASN A 37 -9.44 0.61 8.48
CA ASN A 37 -8.41 0.68 7.45
C ASN A 37 -7.00 0.39 8.01
N ARG A 38 -6.93 -0.04 9.28
CA ARG A 38 -5.70 -0.43 9.98
C ARG A 38 -5.08 -1.63 9.25
N GLY A 39 -3.78 -1.59 9.04
CA GLY A 39 -3.04 -2.64 8.35
C GLY A 39 -3.19 -2.66 6.82
N ILE A 40 -4.02 -1.80 6.20
CA ILE A 40 -4.18 -1.83 4.74
C ILE A 40 -2.89 -1.48 3.99
N ALA A 41 -2.11 -0.56 4.54
CA ALA A 41 -0.82 -0.16 4.03
C ALA A 41 0.15 -1.37 4.02
N VAL A 42 0.13 -2.16 5.09
CA VAL A 42 0.91 -3.41 5.21
C VAL A 42 0.48 -4.40 4.13
N VAL A 43 -0.83 -4.61 3.95
CA VAL A 43 -1.37 -5.53 2.93
C VAL A 43 -0.94 -5.14 1.52
N ILE A 44 -0.97 -3.84 1.19
CA ILE A 44 -0.58 -3.34 -0.13
C ILE A 44 0.92 -3.56 -0.37
N LEU A 45 1.78 -3.24 0.61
CA LEU A 45 3.23 -3.46 0.48
C LEU A 45 3.55 -4.96 0.38
N ASP A 46 2.90 -5.81 1.18
CA ASP A 46 3.03 -7.27 1.12
C ASP A 46 2.68 -7.80 -0.28
N ALA A 47 1.62 -7.28 -0.90
CA ALA A 47 1.23 -7.66 -2.25
C ALA A 47 2.27 -7.23 -3.30
N LEU A 48 2.78 -5.99 -3.21
CA LEU A 48 3.78 -5.45 -4.13
C LEU A 48 5.13 -6.15 -4.02
N THR A 49 5.50 -6.71 -2.85
CA THR A 49 6.70 -7.57 -2.72
C THR A 49 6.58 -8.91 -3.45
N ARG A 50 5.36 -9.36 -3.78
CA ARG A 50 5.09 -10.61 -4.51
C ARG A 50 4.96 -10.39 -6.00
N ARG A 51 4.36 -9.28 -6.43
CA ARG A 51 4.18 -8.90 -7.84
C ARG A 51 4.51 -7.43 -8.04
N GLN A 52 5.59 -7.18 -8.76
CA GLN A 52 5.97 -5.84 -9.19
C GLN A 52 5.27 -5.48 -10.51
N TRP A 53 5.14 -4.17 -10.78
CA TRP A 53 4.57 -3.64 -12.03
C TRP A 53 3.15 -4.13 -12.35
N ILE A 54 2.29 -4.11 -11.33
CA ILE A 54 0.85 -4.45 -11.46
C ILE A 54 0.02 -3.19 -11.75
N ARG A 55 -1.01 -3.32 -12.59
CA ARG A 55 -1.99 -2.24 -12.82
C ARG A 55 -2.78 -1.97 -11.53
N GLU A 56 -3.06 -0.70 -11.25
CA GLU A 56 -3.81 -0.32 -10.04
C GLU A 56 -5.17 -1.03 -9.95
N GLU A 57 -5.84 -1.23 -11.08
CA GLU A 57 -7.17 -1.87 -11.13
C GLU A 57 -7.10 -3.35 -10.77
N ASP A 58 -6.08 -4.06 -11.26
CA ASP A 58 -5.90 -5.49 -10.98
C ASP A 58 -5.47 -5.69 -9.53
N LEU A 59 -4.60 -4.82 -9.00
CA LEU A 59 -4.24 -4.83 -7.59
C LEU A 59 -5.46 -4.59 -6.67
N ALA A 60 -6.35 -3.67 -7.06
CA ALA A 60 -7.58 -3.42 -6.31
C ALA A 60 -8.51 -4.65 -6.29
N LYS A 61 -8.66 -5.33 -7.44
CA LYS A 61 -9.45 -6.57 -7.56
C LYS A 61 -8.86 -7.70 -6.73
N ASP A 62 -7.54 -7.92 -6.84
CA ASP A 62 -6.83 -8.98 -6.11
C ASP A 62 -6.96 -8.81 -4.59
N LEU A 63 -6.83 -7.58 -4.10
CA LEU A 63 -6.94 -7.26 -2.68
C LEU A 63 -8.38 -7.02 -2.21
N LYS A 64 -9.36 -7.06 -3.13
CA LYS A 64 -10.77 -6.72 -2.87
C LYS A 64 -10.94 -5.37 -2.18
N LEU A 65 -10.09 -4.40 -2.56
CA LEU A 65 -10.08 -3.06 -2.01
C LEU A 65 -10.79 -2.09 -2.95
N HIS A 66 -11.43 -1.08 -2.38
CA HIS A 66 -12.00 -0.01 -3.18
C HIS A 66 -10.88 0.82 -3.84
N THR A 67 -10.97 1.06 -5.14
CA THR A 67 -9.91 1.69 -5.94
C THR A 67 -9.49 3.07 -5.42
N LYS A 68 -10.44 3.87 -4.93
CA LYS A 68 -10.16 5.19 -4.32
C LYS A 68 -9.28 5.09 -3.07
N GLN A 69 -9.47 4.04 -2.27
CA GLN A 69 -8.68 3.81 -1.06
C GLN A 69 -7.28 3.36 -1.42
N LEU A 70 -7.16 2.39 -2.34
CA LEU A 70 -5.87 1.94 -2.86
C LEU A 70 -5.07 3.10 -3.44
N ARG A 71 -5.68 3.94 -4.31
CA ARG A 71 -5.02 5.11 -4.89
C ARG A 71 -4.50 6.10 -3.84
N ARG A 72 -5.25 6.31 -2.75
CA ARG A 72 -4.82 7.20 -1.67
C ARG A 72 -3.58 6.65 -0.96
N THR A 73 -3.56 5.35 -0.67
CA THR A 73 -2.41 4.70 -0.03
C THR A 73 -1.20 4.60 -0.97
N LEU A 74 -1.40 4.32 -2.26
CA LEU A 74 -0.32 4.30 -3.25
C LEU A 74 0.31 5.68 -3.44
N ARG A 75 -0.48 6.76 -3.44
CA ARG A 75 0.04 8.13 -3.48
C ARG A 75 0.89 8.45 -2.24
N PHE A 76 0.43 8.04 -1.06
CA PHE A 76 1.20 8.19 0.17
C PHE A 76 2.55 7.46 0.09
N PHE A 77 2.57 6.22 -0.41
CA PHE A 77 3.82 5.48 -0.61
C PHE A 77 4.76 6.07 -1.66
N GLU A 78 4.21 6.74 -2.67
CA GLU A 78 5.01 7.46 -3.67
C GLU A 78 5.65 8.73 -3.08
N GLU A 79 4.92 9.45 -2.22
CA GLU A 79 5.44 10.61 -1.47
C GLU A 79 6.58 10.18 -0.54
N GLU A 80 6.42 9.06 0.17
CA GLU A 80 7.43 8.43 1.04
C GLU A 80 8.57 7.70 0.27
N LYS A 81 8.55 7.72 -1.07
CA LYS A 81 9.56 7.06 -1.94
C LYS A 81 9.66 5.54 -1.79
N LEU A 82 8.60 4.89 -1.33
CA LEU A 82 8.53 3.42 -1.20
C LEU A 82 8.09 2.74 -2.49
N VAL A 83 7.24 3.40 -3.28
CA VAL A 83 6.67 2.87 -4.51
C VAL A 83 6.86 3.88 -5.63
N THR A 84 7.09 3.39 -6.84
CA THR A 84 7.11 4.21 -8.06
C THR A 84 5.94 3.82 -8.94
N ARG A 85 5.24 4.80 -9.50
CA ARG A 85 4.14 4.58 -10.46
C ARG A 85 4.57 5.04 -11.84
N ASP A 86 4.41 4.18 -12.84
CA ASP A 86 4.59 4.55 -14.24
C ASP A 86 3.23 4.83 -14.88
N HIS A 87 3.06 6.03 -15.44
CA HIS A 87 1.85 6.43 -16.15
C HIS A 87 2.08 6.25 -17.65
N ARG A 88 1.99 5.00 -18.13
CA ARG A 88 1.93 4.76 -19.57
C ARG A 88 0.54 5.10 -20.08
N LYS A 89 0.46 6.07 -20.99
CA LYS A 89 -0.69 6.20 -21.88
C LYS A 89 -0.64 4.99 -22.81
N GLU A 90 -1.66 4.15 -22.75
CA GLU A 90 -1.93 3.15 -23.77
C GLU A 90 -2.33 3.81 -25.09
#